data_AF-A0A9Q9ANB4-F1
#
_entry.id   AF-A0A9Q9ANB4-F1
#
_cell.length_a   1.000
_cell.length_b   1.000
_cell.length_c   1.000
_cell.angle_alpha   90.00
_cell.angle_beta   90.00
_cell.angle_gamma   90.00
#
_symmetry.space_group_name_H-M   'P 1'
#
loop_
_entity.id
_entity.type
_entity.pdbx_description
1 polymer ?
#
loop_
_entity_poly.entity_id
_entity_poly.type
_entity_poly.pdbx_seq_one_letter_code
_entity_poly.pdbx_strand_id
1 'polypeptide(L)'
;MVLRLRLARVSTPTGAKRHAPFYNIVLAQDKTARDSKPMEVLGTYDPIPKLPVGAEPGQKKQKDIKIDVSRAKYWLGVGAQPSDTVWRLLAMIGLLEPRYLPSGPQTLKAARFPTHVPKGDRAEQRQDNLERTRKRIAPFRSATGPVSQAIKDARAAEIPVEDAPASNTSPMNPNAV
;
A
#
# COMPACT_ATOMS: atom_id res chain seq x y z
N MET A 1 -17.43 26.89 18.50
CA MET A 1 -17.48 25.50 18.00
C MET A 1 -17.29 25.54 16.50
N VAL A 2 -16.29 24.85 15.93
CA VAL A 2 -15.96 24.96 14.50
C VAL A 2 -16.68 23.86 13.71
N LEU A 3 -17.43 24.26 12.68
CA LEU A 3 -18.03 23.34 11.71
C LEU A 3 -16.97 22.94 10.68
N ARG A 4 -16.87 21.65 10.40
CA ARG A 4 -15.93 21.11 9.41
C ARG A 4 -16.63 20.26 8.37
N LEU A 5 -16.25 20.51 7.13
CA LEU A 5 -16.59 19.67 5.98
C LEU A 5 -15.50 18.60 5.83
N ARG A 6 -15.88 17.34 6.06
CA ARG A 6 -14.94 16.21 6.09
C ARG A 6 -15.50 14.99 5.36
N LEU A 7 -14.61 14.06 5.02
CA LEU A 7 -14.98 12.76 4.51
C LEU A 7 -15.23 11.80 5.67
N ALA A 8 -16.40 11.16 5.69
CA ALA A 8 -16.70 10.06 6.59
C ALA A 8 -16.75 8.77 5.78
N ARG A 9 -16.11 7.70 6.27
CA ARG A 9 -16.13 6.40 5.56
C ARG A 9 -17.42 5.68 5.89
N VAL A 10 -18.09 5.14 4.87
CA VAL A 10 -19.30 4.34 5.09
C VAL A 10 -18.91 2.96 5.60
N SER A 11 -19.05 2.72 6.91
CA SER A 11 -18.57 1.50 7.59
C SER A 11 -19.66 0.47 7.89
N THR A 12 -20.85 0.59 7.31
CA THR A 12 -21.96 -0.35 7.58
C THR A 12 -21.58 -1.79 7.19
N PRO A 13 -22.25 -2.82 7.75
CA PRO A 13 -21.97 -4.23 7.45
C PRO A 13 -22.06 -4.58 5.95
N THR A 14 -22.95 -3.89 5.23
CA THR A 14 -23.12 -3.95 3.76
C THR A 14 -22.34 -2.86 3.02
N GLY A 15 -21.58 -2.03 3.75
CA GLY A 15 -20.93 -0.81 3.28
C GLY A 15 -19.55 -1.02 2.66
N ALA A 16 -18.66 -0.04 2.84
CA ALA A 16 -17.39 0.04 2.12
C ALA A 16 -16.46 -1.15 2.44
N LYS A 17 -16.26 -2.03 1.45
CA LYS A 17 -15.40 -3.21 1.57
C LYS A 17 -13.93 -2.79 1.79
N ARG A 18 -13.10 -3.70 2.31
CA ARG A 18 -11.67 -3.48 2.62
C ARG A 18 -10.88 -2.87 1.45
N HIS A 19 -11.28 -3.17 0.21
CA HIS A 19 -10.66 -2.67 -1.03
C HIS A 19 -11.63 -1.86 -1.90
N ALA A 20 -12.79 -1.49 -1.37
CA ALA A 20 -13.76 -0.63 -2.02
C ALA A 20 -14.20 0.48 -1.06
N PRO A 21 -13.34 1.47 -0.79
CA PRO A 21 -13.68 2.60 0.07
C PRO A 21 -14.77 3.45 -0.58
N PHE A 22 -15.77 3.84 0.21
CA PHE A 22 -16.81 4.78 -0.18
C PHE A 22 -16.97 5.83 0.92
N TYR A 23 -17.04 7.10 0.52
CA TYR A 23 -17.05 8.22 1.45
C TYR A 23 -18.30 9.07 1.27
N ASN A 24 -18.82 9.54 2.39
CA ASN A 24 -19.81 10.61 2.42
C ASN A 24 -19.08 11.93 2.71
N ILE A 25 -19.47 12.99 1.99
CA ILE A 25 -19.05 14.35 2.30
C ILE A 25 -20.05 14.87 3.31
N VAL A 26 -19.57 15.09 4.53
CA VAL A 26 -20.43 15.39 5.68
C VAL A 26 -20.02 16.68 6.35
N LEU A 27 -21.02 17.34 6.92
CA LEU A 27 -20.84 18.42 7.88
C LEU A 27 -20.86 17.84 9.29
N ALA A 28 -19.80 18.09 10.05
CA ALA A 28 -19.70 17.68 11.43
C ALA A 28 -18.94 18.72 12.25
N GLN A 29 -19.03 18.63 13.56
CA GLN A 29 -18.21 19.45 14.46
C GLN A 29 -16.79 18.89 14.51
N ASP A 30 -15.79 19.75 14.63
CA ASP A 30 -14.37 19.34 14.63
C ASP A 30 -14.03 18.29 15.71
N LYS A 31 -14.58 18.44 16.92
CA LYS A 31 -14.29 17.56 18.07
C LYS A 31 -14.98 16.19 18.02
N THR A 32 -15.77 15.90 16.99
CA THR A 32 -16.51 14.63 16.90
C THR A 32 -15.67 13.52 16.27
N ALA A 33 -15.88 12.26 16.70
CA ALA A 33 -15.22 11.10 16.11
C ALA A 33 -15.47 11.02 14.60
N ARG A 34 -14.53 10.45 13.82
CA ARG A 34 -14.57 10.46 12.34
C ARG A 34 -15.89 9.95 11.76
N ASP A 35 -16.34 8.80 12.24
CA ASP A 35 -17.50 8.06 11.71
C ASP A 35 -18.75 8.23 12.60
N SER A 36 -18.77 9.26 13.46
CA SER A 36 -19.96 9.59 14.27
C SER A 36 -21.10 10.08 13.38
N LYS A 37 -22.33 10.09 13.93
CA LYS A 37 -23.49 10.67 13.25
C LYS A 37 -23.18 12.13 12.85
N PRO A 38 -23.20 12.46 11.55
CA PRO A 38 -22.96 13.83 11.09
C PRO A 38 -24.18 14.71 11.35
N MET A 39 -23.99 16.03 11.30
CA MET A 39 -25.11 16.98 11.33
C MET A 39 -25.91 16.91 10.01
N GLU A 40 -25.19 16.88 8.89
CA GLU A 40 -25.77 16.80 7.55
C GLU A 40 -24.85 16.04 6.60
N VAL A 41 -25.45 15.29 5.68
CA VAL A 41 -24.75 14.63 4.57
C VAL A 41 -24.99 15.46 3.31
N LEU A 42 -23.92 16.04 2.76
CA LEU A 42 -24.00 16.93 1.60
C LEU A 42 -23.79 16.19 0.28
N GLY A 43 -23.18 15.00 0.34
CA GLY A 43 -22.80 14.30 -0.86
C GLY A 43 -22.07 12.99 -0.64
N THR A 44 -21.65 12.41 -1.74
CA THR A 44 -20.90 11.16 -1.81
C THR A 44 -19.69 11.31 -2.71
N TYR A 45 -18.65 10.53 -2.39
CA TYR A 45 -17.40 10.48 -3.12
C TYR A 45 -16.94 9.03 -3.25
N ASP A 46 -16.81 8.60 -4.50
CA ASP A 46 -16.15 7.35 -4.84
C ASP A 46 -14.72 7.63 -5.32
N PRO A 47 -13.69 7.22 -4.56
CA PRO A 47 -12.30 7.41 -4.94
C PRO A 47 -11.85 6.46 -6.07
N ILE A 48 -12.60 5.38 -6.33
CA ILE A 48 -12.26 4.40 -7.36
C ILE A 48 -12.68 4.97 -8.72
N PRO A 49 -11.73 5.19 -9.65
CA PRO A 49 -12.05 5.77 -10.93
C PRO A 49 -12.78 4.76 -11.81
N LYS A 50 -13.96 5.13 -12.29
CA LYS A 50 -14.82 4.31 -13.17
C LYS A 50 -14.88 4.91 -14.56
N LEU A 51 -15.31 4.09 -15.51
CA LEU A 51 -15.71 4.63 -16.81
C LEU A 51 -17.06 5.34 -16.62
N PRO A 52 -17.24 6.53 -17.21
CA PRO A 52 -18.55 7.17 -17.26
C PRO A 52 -19.58 6.23 -17.90
N VAL A 53 -20.83 6.29 -17.43
CA VAL A 53 -21.93 5.55 -18.05
C VAL A 53 -22.12 6.10 -19.47
N GLY A 54 -21.97 5.24 -20.48
CA GLY A 54 -22.03 5.63 -21.90
C GLY A 54 -20.71 6.12 -22.51
N ALA A 55 -19.58 5.86 -21.85
CA ALA A 55 -18.27 6.22 -22.39
C ALA A 55 -17.77 5.28 -23.49
N GLU A 56 -17.24 5.87 -24.56
CA GLU A 56 -16.54 5.17 -25.63
C GLU A 56 -15.25 4.48 -25.13
N PRO A 57 -14.84 3.36 -25.76
CA PRO A 57 -13.57 2.70 -25.46
C PRO A 57 -12.39 3.66 -25.68
N GLY A 58 -11.80 4.16 -24.59
CA GLY A 58 -10.66 5.09 -24.63
C GLY A 58 -10.81 6.35 -23.77
N GLN A 59 -12.00 6.62 -23.22
CA GLN A 59 -12.16 7.73 -22.28
C GLN A 59 -11.39 7.51 -20.96
N LYS A 60 -10.90 8.62 -20.41
CA LYS A 60 -10.21 8.62 -19.12
C LYS A 60 -11.19 8.23 -18.02
N LYS A 61 -10.75 7.32 -17.13
CA LYS A 61 -11.52 6.97 -15.94
C LYS A 61 -11.63 8.20 -15.02
N GLN A 62 -12.83 8.46 -14.52
CA GLN A 62 -13.12 9.59 -13.65
C GLN A 62 -13.61 9.11 -12.28
N LYS A 63 -13.45 9.96 -11.27
CA LYS A 63 -13.94 9.68 -9.92
C LYS A 63 -15.34 10.26 -9.77
N ASP A 64 -16.24 9.48 -9.21
CA ASP A 64 -17.63 9.91 -9.04
C ASP A 64 -17.74 10.83 -7.81
N ILE A 65 -18.25 12.04 -8.03
CA ILE A 65 -18.51 13.02 -6.98
C ILE A 65 -19.94 13.51 -7.15
N LYS A 66 -20.75 13.38 -6.11
CA LYS A 66 -22.13 13.91 -6.07
C LYS A 66 -22.25 14.81 -4.85
N ILE A 67 -22.58 16.09 -5.07
CA ILE A 67 -22.71 17.08 -3.99
C ILE A 67 -23.96 17.91 -4.23
N ASP A 68 -24.72 18.18 -3.18
CA ASP A 68 -25.71 19.25 -3.18
C ASP A 68 -25.01 20.61 -3.12
N VAL A 69 -24.95 21.27 -4.28
CA VAL A 69 -24.28 22.57 -4.47
C VAL A 69 -24.93 23.66 -3.62
N SER A 70 -26.25 23.62 -3.43
CA SER A 70 -26.98 24.66 -2.70
C SER A 70 -26.63 24.65 -1.21
N ARG A 71 -26.65 23.46 -0.60
CA ARG A 71 -26.29 23.26 0.81
C ARG A 71 -24.81 23.47 1.06
N ALA A 72 -23.95 23.01 0.14
CA ALA A 72 -22.52 23.26 0.25
C ALA A 72 -22.20 24.78 0.27
N LYS A 73 -22.81 25.56 -0.63
CA LYS A 73 -22.65 27.04 -0.64
C LYS A 73 -23.13 27.68 0.65
N TYR A 74 -24.28 27.26 1.17
CA TYR A 74 -24.81 27.77 2.43
C TYR A 74 -23.81 27.57 3.58
N TRP A 75 -23.30 26.35 3.76
CA TRP A 75 -22.39 26.05 4.86
C TRP A 75 -21.02 26.73 4.72
N LEU A 76 -20.53 26.89 3.49
CA LEU A 76 -19.35 27.71 3.24
C LEU A 76 -19.59 29.18 3.65
N GLY A 77 -20.77 29.74 3.36
CA GLY A 77 -21.15 31.08 3.79
C GLY A 77 -21.28 31.23 5.31
N VAL A 78 -21.71 30.18 6.02
CA VAL A 78 -21.73 30.13 7.49
C VAL A 78 -20.31 30.03 8.10
N GLY A 79 -19.29 29.74 7.29
CA GLY A 79 -17.90 29.62 7.72
C GLY A 79 -17.45 28.19 8.05
N ALA A 80 -18.12 27.17 7.50
CA ALA A 80 -17.67 25.79 7.62
C ALA A 80 -16.31 25.61 6.95
N GLN A 81 -15.36 25.00 7.66
CA GLN A 81 -13.99 24.81 7.21
C GLN A 81 -13.82 23.45 6.51
N PRO A 82 -13.47 23.40 5.21
CA PRO A 82 -13.21 22.15 4.52
C PRO A 82 -11.84 21.56 4.88
N SER A 83 -11.78 20.23 4.98
CA SER A 83 -10.51 19.48 4.95
C SER A 83 -9.85 19.56 3.56
N ASP A 84 -8.54 19.31 3.47
CA ASP A 84 -7.78 19.48 2.22
C ASP A 84 -8.34 18.68 1.04
N THR A 85 -8.76 17.44 1.28
CA THR A 85 -9.37 16.60 0.25
C THR A 85 -10.72 17.16 -0.19
N VAL A 86 -11.57 17.57 0.75
CA VAL A 86 -12.89 18.14 0.43
C VAL A 86 -12.74 19.48 -0.28
N TRP A 87 -11.77 20.30 0.12
CA TRP A 87 -11.40 21.52 -0.58
C TRP A 87 -11.09 21.24 -2.05
N ARG A 88 -10.25 20.24 -2.33
CA ARG A 88 -9.92 19.84 -3.70
C ARG A 88 -11.15 19.38 -4.49
N LEU A 89 -12.04 18.61 -3.88
CA LEU A 89 -13.29 18.17 -4.54
C LEU A 89 -14.20 19.36 -4.86
N LEU A 90 -14.37 20.30 -3.92
CA LEU A 90 -15.16 21.52 -4.12
C LEU A 90 -14.53 22.44 -5.17
N ALA A 91 -13.20 22.52 -5.23
CA ALA A 91 -12.50 23.27 -6.25
C ALA A 91 -12.68 22.66 -7.66
N MET A 92 -12.69 21.33 -7.77
CA MET A 92 -13.00 20.65 -9.04
C MET A 92 -14.42 20.92 -9.55
N ILE A 93 -15.35 21.22 -8.64
CA ILE A 93 -16.75 21.58 -8.96
C ILE A 93 -16.88 23.10 -9.26
N GLY A 94 -15.85 23.89 -8.97
CA GLY A 94 -15.86 25.34 -9.16
C GLY A 94 -16.52 26.12 -8.01
N LEU A 95 -16.68 25.51 -6.83
CA LEU A 95 -17.24 26.19 -5.64
C LEU A 95 -16.21 27.01 -4.86
N LEU A 96 -14.95 26.58 -4.89
CA LEU A 96 -13.84 27.21 -4.20
C LEU A 96 -12.67 27.35 -5.17
N GLU A 97 -11.82 28.33 -4.94
CA GLU A 97 -10.55 28.41 -5.64
C GLU A 97 -9.61 27.29 -5.15
N PRO A 98 -8.81 26.67 -6.03
CA PRO A 98 -7.85 25.66 -5.62
C PRO A 98 -6.78 26.30 -4.71
N ARG A 99 -6.74 25.90 -3.44
CA ARG A 99 -5.77 26.41 -2.45
C ARG A 99 -4.33 26.08 -2.80
N TYR A 100 -4.14 24.97 -3.50
CA TYR A 100 -2.86 24.54 -4.04
C TYR A 100 -3.06 24.48 -5.54
N LEU A 101 -2.48 25.43 -6.28
CA LEU A 101 -2.21 25.19 -7.68
C LEU A 101 -1.36 23.93 -7.76
N PRO A 102 -1.57 23.03 -8.73
CA PRO A 102 -0.64 21.93 -8.97
C PRO A 102 0.72 22.54 -9.35
N SER A 103 1.52 22.87 -8.34
CA SER A 103 2.88 23.38 -8.52
C SER A 103 3.74 22.19 -8.90
N GLY A 104 3.95 22.04 -10.20
CA GLY A 104 4.88 21.10 -10.78
C GLY A 104 4.25 20.11 -11.76
N PRO A 105 5.06 19.55 -12.67
CA PRO A 105 4.62 18.48 -13.54
C PRO A 105 4.18 17.31 -12.66
N GLN A 106 2.94 16.83 -12.83
CA GLN A 106 2.38 15.67 -12.14
C GLN A 106 3.07 14.38 -12.62
N THR A 107 4.38 14.29 -12.43
CA THR A 107 5.12 13.05 -12.58
C THR A 107 4.98 12.30 -11.27
N LEU A 108 4.62 11.03 -11.35
CA LEU A 108 4.53 10.10 -10.21
C LEU A 108 5.86 9.90 -9.46
N LYS A 109 6.91 10.68 -9.79
CA LYS A 109 8.21 10.73 -9.12
C LYS A 109 8.23 11.70 -7.94
N ALA A 110 7.48 12.79 -7.97
CA ALA A 110 7.54 13.83 -6.93
C ALA A 110 6.84 13.46 -5.60
N ALA A 111 5.94 12.48 -5.62
CA ALA A 111 5.20 12.01 -4.44
C ALA A 111 5.75 10.68 -3.86
N ARG A 112 6.97 10.28 -4.23
CA ARG A 112 7.65 9.18 -3.54
C ARG A 112 8.28 9.77 -2.28
N PHE A 113 7.63 9.59 -1.14
CA PHE A 113 8.31 9.67 0.15
C PHE A 113 9.63 8.87 0.05
N PRO A 114 10.78 9.37 0.56
CA PRO A 114 12.11 8.77 0.38
C PRO A 114 12.32 7.48 1.17
N THR A 115 11.30 6.62 1.28
CA THR A 115 11.34 5.33 2.00
C THR A 115 11.26 4.12 1.09
N HIS A 116 11.14 4.29 -0.23
CA HIS A 116 11.27 3.19 -1.18
C HIS A 116 12.63 3.23 -1.88
N VAL A 117 13.59 2.47 -1.34
CA VAL A 117 14.81 2.09 -2.05
C VAL A 117 14.37 1.31 -3.31
N PRO A 118 14.79 1.72 -4.52
CA PRO A 118 14.41 1.03 -5.75
C PRO A 118 14.86 -0.44 -5.71
N LYS A 119 14.05 -1.33 -6.28
CA LYS A 119 14.25 -2.79 -6.27
C LYS A 119 15.59 -3.24 -6.90
N GLY A 120 16.31 -2.35 -7.60
CA GLY A 120 17.64 -2.60 -8.18
C GLY A 120 18.75 -2.76 -7.15
N ASP A 121 18.71 -2.00 -6.06
CA ASP A 121 19.81 -1.93 -5.08
C ASP A 121 19.86 -3.18 -4.17
N ARG A 122 18.86 -4.05 -4.25
CA ARG A 122 18.74 -5.26 -3.41
C ARG A 122 19.72 -6.36 -3.80
N ALA A 123 20.18 -6.37 -5.06
CA ALA A 123 21.20 -7.32 -5.53
C ALA A 123 22.59 -6.93 -5.00
N GLU A 124 22.94 -5.65 -5.09
CA GLU A 124 24.18 -5.08 -4.55
C GLU A 124 24.23 -5.21 -3.01
N GLN A 125 23.14 -4.84 -2.32
CA GLN A 125 23.04 -5.04 -0.86
C GLN A 125 23.12 -6.52 -0.44
N ARG A 126 22.72 -7.46 -1.30
CA ARG A 126 22.90 -8.90 -1.04
C ARG A 126 24.36 -9.29 -1.12
N GLN A 127 25.08 -8.81 -2.13
CA GLN A 127 26.51 -9.06 -2.30
C GLN A 127 27.29 -8.47 -1.12
N ASP A 128 27.01 -7.23 -0.73
CA ASP A 128 27.64 -6.57 0.43
C ASP A 128 27.37 -7.32 1.74
N ASN A 129 26.14 -7.80 1.96
CA ASN A 129 25.82 -8.60 3.15
C ASN A 129 26.50 -9.98 3.12
N LEU A 130 26.60 -10.63 1.95
CA LEU A 130 27.33 -11.88 1.79
C LEU A 130 28.82 -11.71 2.05
N GLU A 131 29.42 -10.63 1.56
CA GLU A 131 30.83 -10.29 1.81
C GLU A 131 31.09 -9.97 3.28
N ARG A 132 30.24 -9.15 3.92
CA ARG A 132 30.33 -8.89 5.37
C ARG A 132 30.20 -10.17 6.19
N THR A 133 29.29 -11.06 5.80
CA THR A 133 29.10 -12.35 6.47
C THR A 133 30.31 -13.27 6.27
N ARG A 134 30.88 -13.33 5.06
CA ARG A 134 32.11 -14.07 4.77
C ARG A 134 33.30 -13.54 5.56
N LYS A 135 33.51 -12.22 5.59
CA LYS A 135 34.62 -11.58 6.30
C LYS A 135 34.54 -11.79 7.81
N ARG A 136 33.32 -11.87 8.35
CA ARG A 136 33.04 -12.15 9.77
C ARG A 136 33.22 -13.63 10.14
N ILE A 137 32.95 -14.57 9.22
CA ILE A 137 33.08 -16.03 9.44
C ILE A 137 34.49 -16.54 9.07
N ALA A 138 35.23 -15.84 8.21
CA ALA A 138 36.60 -16.18 7.81
C ALA A 138 37.57 -16.46 8.98
N PRO A 139 37.60 -15.66 10.08
CA PRO A 139 38.50 -15.93 11.20
C PRO A 139 38.08 -17.16 12.04
N PHE A 140 36.87 -17.72 11.85
CA PHE A 140 36.38 -18.87 12.60
C PHE A 140 36.57 -20.21 11.86
N ARG A 141 36.79 -20.21 10.54
CA ARG A 141 37.00 -21.43 9.74
C ARG A 141 38.46 -21.85 9.59
N SER A 142 39.42 -20.99 9.95
CA SER A 142 40.86 -21.28 9.88
C SER A 142 41.45 -21.82 11.19
N ALA A 143 40.66 -21.92 12.27
CA ALA A 143 41.08 -22.66 13.45
C ALA A 143 40.98 -24.17 13.16
N THR A 144 42.05 -24.73 12.61
CA THR A 144 42.29 -26.19 12.59
C THR A 144 42.57 -26.61 14.03
N GLY A 145 41.50 -26.77 14.81
CA GLY A 145 41.57 -27.41 16.12
C GLY A 145 41.75 -28.92 15.97
N PRO A 146 42.30 -29.59 17.00
CA PRO A 146 42.65 -31.03 16.97
C PRO A 146 41.46 -31.95 16.63
N VAL A 147 40.23 -31.50 16.90
CA VAL A 147 38.99 -32.23 16.60
C VAL A 147 38.74 -32.37 15.09
N SER A 148 39.20 -31.42 14.27
CA SER A 148 38.98 -31.45 12.81
C SER A 148 39.94 -32.38 12.06
N GLN A 149 41.12 -32.67 12.65
CA GLN A 149 42.06 -33.66 12.13
C GLN A 149 41.59 -35.08 12.44
N ALA A 150 41.12 -35.32 13.68
CA ALA A 150 40.57 -36.61 14.09
C ALA A 150 39.39 -37.09 13.22
N ILE A 151 38.53 -36.17 12.75
CA ILE A 151 37.40 -36.51 11.86
C ILE A 151 37.87 -36.84 10.43
N LYS A 152 38.98 -36.25 9.96
CA LYS A 152 39.55 -36.58 8.64
C LYS A 152 40.25 -37.93 8.65
N ASP A 153 40.97 -38.22 9.73
CA ASP A 153 41.70 -39.49 9.88
C ASP A 153 40.72 -40.67 10.09
N ALA A 154 39.61 -40.45 10.81
CA ALA A 154 38.53 -41.42 10.96
C ALA A 154 37.71 -41.66 9.67
N ARG A 155 37.78 -40.77 8.69
CA ARG A 155 37.09 -40.92 7.40
C ARG A 155 37.98 -41.51 6.30
N ALA A 156 39.28 -41.63 6.55
CA ALA A 156 40.25 -42.23 5.65
C ALA A 156 40.45 -43.75 5.88
N ALA A 157 39.96 -44.28 7.00
CA ALA A 157 40.01 -45.71 7.29
C ALA A 157 38.59 -46.31 7.25
N GLU A 158 38.42 -47.31 6.37
CA GLU A 158 37.37 -48.37 6.35
C GLU A 158 35.98 -48.07 5.74
N ILE A 159 35.32 -48.88 4.88
CA ILE A 159 35.60 -50.02 3.93
C ILE A 159 34.42 -50.01 2.86
N PRO A 160 34.24 -51.01 1.95
CA PRO A 160 34.01 -50.84 0.52
C PRO A 160 32.54 -50.68 0.10
N VAL A 161 32.34 -50.14 -1.09
CA VAL A 161 31.02 -49.98 -1.73
C VAL A 161 30.63 -51.30 -2.40
N GLU A 162 29.67 -52.04 -1.84
CA GLU A 162 28.89 -53.05 -2.57
C GLU A 162 27.73 -52.37 -3.31
N ASP A 163 27.59 -52.72 -4.59
CA ASP A 163 26.57 -52.25 -5.52
C ASP A 163 25.15 -52.68 -5.10
N ALA A 164 24.22 -51.73 -5.07
CA ALA A 164 22.78 -52.00 -5.18
C ALA A 164 22.06 -50.85 -5.92
N PRO A 165 21.23 -51.14 -6.94
CA PRO A 165 20.79 -50.15 -7.92
C PRO A 165 19.64 -49.24 -7.43
N ALA A 166 19.68 -48.01 -7.95
CA ALA A 166 18.73 -46.94 -7.71
C ALA A 166 17.29 -47.28 -8.13
N SER A 167 16.35 -47.19 -7.20
CA SER A 167 14.92 -47.02 -7.48
C SER A 167 14.50 -45.59 -7.15
N ASN A 168 14.47 -44.73 -8.16
CA ASN A 168 13.83 -43.42 -8.11
C ASN A 168 12.31 -43.60 -8.07
N THR A 169 11.70 -43.36 -6.91
CA THR A 169 10.25 -43.15 -6.81
C THR A 169 10.01 -41.73 -6.31
N SER A 170 9.64 -40.85 -7.24
CA SER A 170 9.17 -39.49 -6.95
C SER A 170 7.90 -39.53 -6.08
N PRO A 171 7.76 -38.66 -5.07
CA PRO A 171 6.52 -38.56 -4.31
C PRO A 171 5.39 -37.93 -5.16
N MET A 172 4.31 -38.69 -5.35
CA MET A 172 3.10 -38.30 -6.07
C MET A 172 2.36 -37.17 -5.33
N ASN A 173 1.88 -36.19 -6.09
CA ASN A 173 1.15 -34.99 -5.65
C ASN A 173 -0.29 -35.35 -5.19
N PRO A 174 -0.72 -35.02 -3.96
CA PRO A 174 -1.99 -35.49 -3.40
C PRO A 174 -3.27 -34.74 -3.85
N ASN A 175 -3.23 -33.88 -4.86
CA ASN A 175 -4.42 -33.12 -5.33
C ASN A 175 -4.73 -33.33 -6.82
N ALA A 176 -4.80 -34.59 -7.25
CA ALA A 176 -5.36 -34.94 -8.56
C ALA A 176 -6.47 -35.98 -8.39
N VAL A 177 -7.66 -35.50 -8.03
CA VAL A 177 -8.98 -36.11 -8.33
C VAL A 177 -9.94 -34.97 -8.63
#